data_AF-A0A9X3R9U9-F1
#
_entry.id   AF-A0A9X3R9U9-F1
#
_cell.length_a   1.000
_cell.length_b   1.000
_cell.length_c   1.000
_cell.angle_alpha   90.00
_cell.angle_beta   90.00
_cell.angle_gamma   90.00
#
_symmetry.space_group_name_H-M   'P 1'
#
loop_
_entity.id
_entity.type
_entity.pdbx_description
1 polymer ?
#
loop_
_entity_poly.entity_id
_entity_poly.type
_entity_poly.pdbx_seq_one_letter_code
_entity_poly.pdbx_strand_id
1 'polypeptide(L)' 'MNIRWKREEIFFETLYEADVWADSLANEIYGRIYDGYITSDYKIAYSLAFRLASIDTIRVNTQQDGLNIYKVWVTS' A
#
# COMPACT_ATOMS: atom_id res chain seq x y z
N MET A 1 -5.19 -4.73 17.01
CA MET A 1 -4.26 -5.46 16.11
C MET A 1 -2.97 -4.69 16.04
N ASN A 2 -1.82 -5.37 16.12
CA ASN A 2 -0.53 -4.74 15.88
C ASN A 2 -0.23 -4.89 14.37
N ILE A 3 -0.38 -3.80 13.60
CA ILE A 3 -0.19 -3.81 12.15
C ILE A 3 1.31 -3.71 11.87
N ARG A 4 1.87 -4.66 11.12
CA ARG A 4 3.26 -4.61 10.66
C ARG A 4 3.35 -3.69 9.46
N TRP A 5 3.81 -2.47 9.70
CA TRP A 5 3.96 -1.46 8.66
C TRP A 5 5.31 -1.57 7.96
N LYS A 6 5.29 -1.53 6.63
CA LYS A 6 6.43 -1.13 5.81
C LYS A 6 6.35 0.37 5.55
N ARG A 7 7.46 1.08 5.67
CA ARG A 7 7.57 2.52 5.37
C ARG A 7 8.80 2.75 4.51
N GLU A 8 8.60 3.46 3.40
CA GLU A 8 9.68 3.85 2.49
C GLU A 8 9.44 5.28 2.00
N GLU A 9 10.53 6.01 1.74
CA GLU A 9 10.51 7.38 1.23
C GLU A 9 10.90 7.38 -0.26
N ILE A 10 10.22 6.56 -1.05
CA ILE A 10 10.38 6.50 -2.51
C ILE A 10 9.30 7.36 -3.15
N PHE A 11 9.72 8.24 -4.06
CA PHE A 11 8.82 8.99 -4.94
C PHE A 11 9.01 8.50 -6.36
N PHE A 12 7.90 8.22 -7.01
CA PHE A 12 7.84 7.82 -8.40
C PHE A 12 7.52 9.04 -9.26
N GLU A 13 8.11 9.13 -10.45
CA GLU A 13 7.78 10.20 -11.39
C GLU A 13 6.44 9.93 -12.06
N THR A 14 6.15 8.65 -12.34
CA THR A 14 4.94 8.24 -13.05
C THR A 14 4.08 7.28 -12.24
N LEU A 15 2.79 7.22 -12.58
CA LEU A 15 1.88 6.22 -12.02
C LEU A 15 2.29 4.80 -12.45
N TYR A 16 2.90 4.65 -13.63
CA TYR A 16 3.37 3.36 -14.13
C TYR A 16 4.49 2.80 -13.26
N GLU A 17 5.51 3.61 -12.92
CA GLU A 17 6.59 3.17 -12.03
C GLU A 17 6.06 2.78 -10.65
N ALA A 18 5.15 3.59 -10.10
CA ALA A 18 4.50 3.29 -8.83
C ALA A 18 3.70 1.98 -8.88
N ASP A 19 3.03 1.69 -10.00
CA ASP A 19 2.23 0.49 -10.18
C ASP A 19 3.07 -0.79 -10.30
N VAL A 20 4.22 -0.71 -10.97
CA VAL A 20 5.21 -1.81 -11.02
C VAL A 20 5.70 -2.15 -9.61
N TRP A 21 5.95 -1.13 -8.78
CA TRP A 21 6.38 -1.36 -7.40
C TRP A 21 5.26 -1.90 -6.51
N ALA A 22 4.03 -1.38 -6.70
CA ALA A 22 2.86 -1.82 -5.94
C ALA A 22 2.53 -3.29 -6.14
N ASP A 23 2.85 -3.89 -7.30
CA ASP A 23 2.71 -5.33 -7.55
C ASP A 23 3.56 -6.17 -6.58
N SER A 24 4.84 -5.84 -6.45
CA SER A 24 5.74 -6.51 -5.51
C SER A 24 5.29 -6.33 -4.06
N LEU A 25 4.86 -5.12 -3.71
CA LEU A 25 4.37 -4.80 -2.36
C LEU A 25 3.06 -5.52 -2.01
N ALA A 26 2.14 -5.65 -2.97
CA ALA A 26 0.92 -6.43 -2.80
C ALA A 26 1.24 -7.89 -2.51
N ASN A 27 2.26 -8.47 -3.17
CA ASN A 27 2.74 -9.83 -2.89
C ASN A 27 3.33 -9.97 -1.47
N GLU A 28 4.09 -8.99 -0.98
CA GLU A 28 4.61 -8.99 0.39
C GLU A 28 3.47 -8.96 1.44
N ILE A 29 2.43 -8.15 1.19
CA ILE A 29 1.25 -8.04 2.06
C ILE A 29 0.41 -9.32 1.99
N TYR A 30 0.19 -9.86 0.80
CA TYR A 30 -0.50 -11.13 0.60
C TYR A 30 0.23 -12.29 1.29
N GLY A 31 1.56 -12.31 1.20
CA GLY A 31 2.44 -13.23 1.91
C GLY A 31 2.53 -12.99 3.43
N ARG A 32 1.80 -12.00 3.95
CA ARG A 32 1.76 -11.62 5.38
C ARG A 32 3.14 -11.28 5.94
N ILE A 33 4.06 -10.74 5.14
CA ILE A 33 5.32 -10.17 5.62
C ILE A 33 5.01 -8.86 6.36
N TYR A 34 4.20 -8.04 5.70
CA TYR A 34 3.64 -6.80 6.24
C TYR A 34 2.11 -6.85 6.19
N ASP A 35 1.47 -6.04 7.01
CA ASP A 35 0.01 -5.90 7.04
C ASP A 35 -0.43 -4.57 6.40
N GLY A 36 0.49 -3.64 6.21
CA GLY A 36 0.22 -2.36 5.56
C GLY A 36 1.47 -1.59 5.16
N TYR A 37 1.25 -0.53 4.39
CA TYR A 37 2.26 0.35 3.85
C TYR A 37 1.98 1.82 4.19
N ILE A 38 3.03 2.55 4.53
CA ILE A 38 3.01 4.00 4.77
C ILE A 38 3.95 4.67 3.77
N THR A 39 3.45 5.68 3.06
CA THR A 39 4.22 6.39 2.03
C THR A 39 3.82 7.87 1.96
N SER A 40 4.72 8.70 1.45
CA SER A 40 4.42 10.07 1.06
C SER A 40 4.01 10.24 -0.40
N ASP A 41 4.14 9.19 -1.21
CA ASP A 41 3.73 9.21 -2.61
C ASP A 41 2.31 8.65 -2.77
N TYR A 42 1.37 9.51 -3.16
CA TYR A 42 -0.02 9.12 -3.38
C TYR A 42 -0.19 8.10 -4.52
N LYS A 43 0.73 8.05 -5.49
CA LYS A 43 0.62 7.19 -6.67
C LYS A 43 0.73 5.71 -6.31
N ILE A 44 1.72 5.37 -5.49
CA ILE A 44 1.89 3.99 -5.02
C ILE A 44 0.82 3.62 -3.99
N ALA A 45 0.38 4.55 -3.13
CA ALA A 45 -0.74 4.31 -2.23
C ALA A 45 -2.02 3.95 -3.00
N TYR A 46 -2.33 4.71 -4.05
CA TYR A 46 -3.47 4.46 -4.92
C TYR A 46 -3.37 3.10 -5.63
N SER A 47 -2.24 2.82 -6.30
CA SER A 47 -2.06 1.57 -7.03
C SER A 47 -2.12 0.35 -6.09
N LEU A 48 -1.47 0.43 -4.93
CA LEU A 48 -1.49 -0.65 -3.94
C LEU A 48 -2.91 -0.93 -3.44
N ALA A 49 -3.68 0.11 -3.11
CA ALA A 49 -5.06 -0.05 -2.65
C ALA A 49 -5.92 -0.77 -3.70
N PHE A 50 -5.80 -0.38 -4.97
CA PHE A 50 -6.55 -1.00 -6.06
C PHE A 50 -6.16 -2.48 -6.26
N ARG A 51 -4.86 -2.78 -6.25
CA ARG A 51 -4.34 -4.15 -6.38
C ARG A 51 -4.82 -5.06 -5.26
N LEU A 52 -4.72 -4.61 -4.01
CA LEU A 52 -5.18 -5.39 -2.86
C LEU A 52 -6.71 -5.56 -2.87
N ALA A 53 -7.47 -4.55 -3.30
CA ALA A 53 -8.92 -4.63 -3.40
C ALA A 53 -9.40 -5.58 -4.51
N SER A 54 -8.52 -5.93 -5.45
CA SER A 54 -8.80 -6.92 -6.49
C SER A 54 -8.68 -8.36 -5.97
N ILE A 55 -8.33 -8.57 -4.70
CA ILE A 55 -8.24 -9.87 -4.04
C ILE A 55 -9.50 -10.07 -3.19
N ASP A 56 -10.40 -10.96 -3.63
CA ASP A 56 -11.75 -11.14 -3.04
C ASP A 56 -11.77 -11.42 -1.53
N THR A 57 -10.67 -11.94 -0.97
CA THR A 57 -10.58 -12.33 0.45
C THR A 57 -10.03 -11.24 1.36
N ILE A 58 -9.68 -10.08 0.82
CA ILE A 58 -8.97 -9.03 1.55
C ILE A 58 -9.85 -7.80 1.73
N ARG A 59 -9.99 -7.36 2.99
CA ARG A 59 -10.54 -6.04 3.30
C ARG A 59 -9.42 -5.00 3.33
N VAL A 60 -9.44 -4.10 2.35
CA VAL A 60 -8.50 -2.98 2.26
C VAL A 60 -9.02 -1.78 3.03
N ASN A 61 -8.12 -1.11 3.73
CA ASN A 61 -8.38 0.12 4.45
C ASN A 61 -7.35 1.16 4.01
N THR A 62 -7.79 2.42 3.92
CA THR A 62 -6.94 3.54 3.51
C THR A 62 -7.13 4.72 4.45
N GLN A 63 -6.06 5.46 4.71
CA GLN A 63 -6.09 6.69 5.51
C GLN A 63 -5.07 7.69 4.98
N GLN A 64 -5.44 8.97 4.98
CA GLN A 64 -4.49 10.07 4.80
C GLN A 64 -4.27 10.76 6.16
N ASP A 65 -3.02 10.86 6.57
CA ASP A 65 -2.58 11.55 7.78
C ASP A 65 -1.90 12.87 7.39
N GLY A 66 -2.53 13.99 7.75
CA GLY A 66 -2.02 15.30 7.39
C GLY A 66 -2.00 15.53 5.87
N LEU A 67 -1.02 16.30 5.38
CA LEU A 67 -1.00 16.71 3.98
C LEU A 67 -0.47 15.61 3.05
N ASN A 68 0.57 14.87 3.44
CA ASN A 68 1.34 14.02 2.52
C ASN A 68 1.72 12.66 3.10
N ILE A 69 0.91 12.07 3.99
CA ILE A 69 1.15 10.69 4.45
C ILE A 69 -0.07 9.85 4.11
N TYR A 70 0.14 8.81 3.33
CA TYR A 70 -0.87 7.86 2.90
C TYR A 70 -0.58 6.50 3.52
N LYS A 71 -1.63 5.88 4.07
CA LYS A 71 -1.59 4.55 4.66
C LYS A 71 -2.55 3.64 3.91
N VAL A 72 -2.09 2.45 3.59
CA VAL A 72 -2.90 1.37 3.01
C VAL A 72 -2.62 0.12 3.81
N TRP A 73 -3.65 -0.56 4.33
CA TRP A 73 -3.47 -1.79 5.09
C TRP A 73 -4.63 -2.75 4.91
N VAL A 74 -4.38 -4.01 5.23
CA VAL A 74 -5.37 -5.08 5.17
C VAL A 74 -5.80 -5.50 6.56
N THR A 75 -7.06 -5.90 6.68
CA THR A 75 -7.60 -6.54 7.87
C THR A 75 -8.22 -7.87 7.47
N SER A 76 -7.93 -8.92 8.23
CA SER A 76 -8.60 -10.22 8.15
C SER A 76 -9.93 -10.20 8.91
#